data_AF-A0A2E1N155-F1
#
_entry.id   AF-A0A2E1N155-F1
#
_cell.length_a   1.000
_cell.length_b   1.000
_cell.length_c   1.000
_cell.angle_alpha   90.00
_cell.angle_beta   90.00
_cell.angle_gamma   90.00
#
_symmetry.space_group_name_H-M   'P 1'
#
loop_
_entity.id
_entity.type
_entity.pdbx_description
1 polymer ?
#
loop_
_entity_poly.entity_id
_entity_poly.type
_entity_poly.pdbx_seq_one_letter_code
_entity_poly.pdbx_strand_id
1 'polypeptide(L)'
;MKNLVFLLFIPLSFFSQEKIVDTSEVVGWKKSGKSSFLINQTAFSNWISGGENSIAGTLSVDYDINFYKNEWSWDTKIIGSFGVNKNSDSKFLKKIDDRIEINSVIAKEFIDEFSFSGFLNFKTQFARGFQYSTSEEGDEIRNEKTRIFSPAYTQLGAGVYWKKSNALWVNFAPITARLILVNKKFTNDLDDGEDYFGVPDGQNSRFELGASVSAFYEFALVYMTQILPFNDIHSYNLFTA
;
A
#
# COMPACT_ATOMS: atom_id res chain seq x y z
N MET A 1 -46.12 -3.64 -0.47
CA MET A 1 -45.15 -2.62 -0.02
C MET A 1 -44.27 -3.28 1.04
N LYS A 2 -43.05 -3.70 0.67
CA LYS A 2 -42.10 -4.29 1.62
C LYS A 2 -41.23 -3.17 2.17
N ASN A 3 -41.18 -3.05 3.49
CA ASN A 3 -40.56 -1.98 4.24
C ASN A 3 -39.07 -1.83 3.87
N LEU A 4 -38.70 -0.68 3.31
CA LEU A 4 -37.31 -0.30 3.08
C LEU A 4 -36.80 0.38 4.37
N VAL A 5 -36.01 -0.32 5.16
CA VAL A 5 -35.38 0.24 6.36
C VAL A 5 -34.12 1.01 5.92
N PHE A 6 -34.17 2.34 5.97
CA PHE A 6 -33.01 3.21 5.79
C PHE A 6 -32.21 3.22 7.10
N LEU A 7 -31.14 2.42 7.18
CA LEU A 7 -30.26 2.38 8.34
C LEU A 7 -29.17 3.44 8.14
N LEU A 8 -29.36 4.61 8.74
CA LEU A 8 -28.39 5.71 8.72
C LEU A 8 -27.19 5.30 9.59
N PHE A 9 -26.11 4.81 8.98
CA PHE A 9 -24.87 4.52 9.67
C PHE A 9 -24.10 5.84 9.85
N ILE A 10 -24.06 6.36 11.07
CA ILE A 10 -23.19 7.47 11.43
C ILE A 10 -21.76 6.91 11.48
N PRO A 11 -20.80 7.39 10.66
CA PRO A 11 -19.42 6.95 10.78
C PRO A 11 -18.85 7.46 12.12
N LEU A 12 -18.73 6.57 13.11
CA LEU A 12 -17.94 6.85 14.31
C LEU A 12 -16.47 6.93 13.91
N SER A 13 -15.99 8.15 13.68
CA SER A 13 -14.57 8.41 13.54
C SER A 13 -13.99 8.69 14.93
N PHE A 14 -13.30 7.72 15.51
CA PHE A 14 -12.43 7.97 16.67
C PHE A 14 -11.15 8.63 16.16
N PHE A 15 -11.13 9.96 16.14
CA PHE A 15 -9.90 10.72 15.91
C PHE A 15 -9.17 10.88 17.25
N SER A 16 -8.15 10.05 17.48
CA SER A 16 -7.04 10.45 18.34
C SER A 16 -6.01 11.12 17.44
N GLN A 17 -6.15 12.43 17.23
CA GLN A 17 -5.09 13.20 16.57
C GLN A 17 -4.09 13.63 17.63
N GLU A 18 -2.98 12.89 17.74
CA GLU A 18 -1.74 13.48 18.23
C GLU A 18 -1.27 14.50 17.17
N LYS A 19 -0.87 15.69 17.61
CA LYS A 19 -0.15 16.63 16.74
C LYS A 19 1.01 15.90 16.07
N ILE A 20 1.24 16.19 14.79
CA ILE A 20 2.50 15.89 14.09
C ILE A 20 3.58 16.76 14.75
N VAL A 21 4.03 16.32 15.93
CA VAL A 21 5.25 16.81 16.58
C VAL A 21 6.40 16.20 15.80
N ASP A 22 7.39 17.03 15.46
CA ASP A 22 8.59 16.58 14.77
C ASP A 22 9.18 15.38 15.52
N THR A 23 9.36 14.26 14.83
CA THR A 23 9.89 13.05 15.44
C THR A 23 11.28 13.28 16.04
N SER A 24 12.01 14.30 15.57
CA SER A 24 13.29 14.75 16.12
C SER A 24 13.18 15.45 17.50
N GLU A 25 11.99 15.93 17.89
CA GLU A 25 11.79 16.68 19.14
C GLU A 25 11.45 15.79 20.34
N VAL A 26 10.99 14.54 20.10
CA VAL A 26 10.63 13.59 21.17
C VAL A 26 11.68 12.50 21.28
N VAL A 27 12.50 12.56 22.34
CA VAL A 27 13.49 11.52 22.62
C VAL A 27 12.81 10.22 23.06
N GLY A 28 13.11 9.12 22.36
CA GLY A 28 12.59 7.78 22.66
C GLY A 28 11.62 7.28 21.59
N TRP A 29 10.74 6.35 21.98
CA TRP A 29 9.77 5.73 21.09
C TRP A 29 8.44 6.47 21.09
N LYS A 30 7.94 6.79 19.91
CA LYS A 30 6.58 7.28 19.66
C LYS A 30 5.84 6.28 18.79
N LYS A 31 4.60 5.96 19.17
CA LYS A 31 3.75 5.01 18.43
C LYS A 31 2.42 5.67 18.15
N SER A 32 1.99 5.66 16.89
CA SER A 32 0.68 6.17 16.48
C SER A 32 -0.01 5.13 15.60
N GLY A 33 -1.34 5.11 15.66
CA GLY A 33 -2.13 4.17 14.87
C GLY A 33 -3.44 4.78 14.44
N LYS A 34 -3.86 4.46 13.22
CA LYS A 34 -5.15 4.83 12.66
C LYS A 34 -5.79 3.59 12.08
N SER A 35 -7.04 3.35 12.45
CA SER A 35 -7.87 2.33 11.82
C SER A 35 -9.05 3.01 11.15
N SER A 36 -9.41 2.59 9.95
CA SER A 36 -10.56 3.09 9.21
C SER A 36 -11.37 1.95 8.65
N PHE A 37 -12.68 2.02 8.81
CA PHE A 37 -13.61 1.14 8.13
C PHE A 37 -14.50 1.97 7.21
N LEU A 38 -14.40 1.70 5.91
CA LEU A 38 -15.13 2.41 4.86
C LEU A 38 -16.18 1.49 4.26
N ILE A 39 -17.44 1.92 4.26
CA ILE A 39 -18.53 1.26 3.55
C ILE A 39 -18.94 2.16 2.39
N ASN A 40 -19.03 1.61 1.18
CA ASN A 40 -19.57 2.28 0.00
C ASN A 40 -20.76 1.49 -0.52
N GLN A 41 -21.88 2.17 -0.81
CA GLN A 41 -23.06 1.55 -1.39
C GLN A 41 -23.50 2.33 -2.63
N THR A 42 -23.74 1.62 -3.72
CA THR A 42 -24.34 2.17 -4.94
C THR A 42 -25.69 1.50 -5.16
N ALA A 43 -26.75 2.30 -5.29
CA ALA A 43 -28.11 1.81 -5.52
C ALA A 43 -28.80 2.64 -6.61
N PHE A 44 -29.15 1.99 -7.71
CA PHE A 44 -29.93 2.51 -8.82
C PHE A 44 -31.35 1.90 -8.81
N SER A 45 -32.34 2.73 -9.11
CA SER A 45 -33.71 2.29 -9.41
C SER A 45 -34.12 2.85 -10.78
N ASN A 46 -34.58 1.98 -11.69
CA ASN A 46 -35.06 2.35 -13.03
C ASN A 46 -34.08 3.22 -13.86
N TRP A 47 -32.77 3.00 -13.75
CA TRP A 47 -31.79 3.76 -14.51
C TRP A 47 -31.61 3.18 -15.93
N ILE A 48 -32.01 3.96 -16.94
CA ILE A 48 -32.03 3.56 -18.36
C ILE A 48 -30.62 3.24 -18.90
N SER A 49 -29.55 3.74 -18.26
CA SER A 49 -28.17 3.56 -18.71
C SER A 49 -27.47 2.31 -18.19
N GLY A 50 -28.17 1.41 -17.48
CA GLY A 50 -27.62 0.09 -17.08
C GLY A 50 -26.67 0.10 -15.88
N GLY A 51 -26.92 0.92 -14.86
CA GLY A 51 -26.12 0.92 -13.62
C GLY A 51 -26.37 -0.32 -12.75
N GLU A 52 -25.30 -0.88 -12.18
CA GLU A 52 -25.35 -2.07 -11.31
C GLU A 52 -25.31 -1.66 -9.82
N ASN A 53 -26.12 -2.33 -8.99
CA ASN A 53 -26.11 -2.11 -7.55
C ASN A 53 -24.89 -2.79 -6.92
N SER A 54 -24.27 -2.14 -5.93
CA SER A 54 -23.12 -2.72 -5.24
C SER A 54 -23.03 -2.27 -3.78
N ILE A 55 -22.37 -3.12 -2.98
CA ILE A 55 -21.94 -2.78 -1.64
C ILE A 55 -20.49 -3.23 -1.44
N ALA A 56 -19.67 -2.32 -0.94
CA ALA A 56 -18.26 -2.55 -0.65
C ALA A 56 -17.94 -2.16 0.79
N GLY A 57 -17.02 -2.90 1.39
CA GLY A 57 -16.48 -2.63 2.71
C GLY A 57 -14.96 -2.80 2.70
N THR A 58 -14.22 -1.85 3.26
CA THR A 58 -12.75 -1.89 3.37
C THR A 58 -12.33 -1.53 4.79
N LEU A 59 -11.57 -2.42 5.42
CA LEU A 59 -10.90 -2.17 6.70
C LEU A 59 -9.43 -1.87 6.42
N SER A 60 -8.93 -0.74 6.89
CA SER A 60 -7.52 -0.36 6.81
C SER A 60 -6.96 0.00 8.18
N VAL A 61 -5.69 -0.30 8.39
CA VAL A 61 -4.90 0.00 9.58
C VAL A 61 -3.57 0.57 9.14
N ASP A 62 -3.24 1.75 9.64
CA ASP A 62 -1.92 2.38 9.54
C ASP A 62 -1.32 2.44 10.94
N TYR A 63 -0.08 1.98 11.11
CA TYR A 63 0.62 2.00 12.39
C TYR A 63 2.04 2.50 12.20
N ASP A 64 2.38 3.60 12.86
CA ASP A 64 3.70 4.21 12.81
C ASP A 64 4.42 3.98 14.15
N ILE A 65 5.67 3.54 14.06
CA ILE A 65 6.59 3.35 15.18
C ILE A 65 7.82 4.16 14.85
N ASN A 66 8.06 5.21 15.61
CA ASN A 66 9.15 6.13 15.38
C ASN A 66 10.05 6.19 16.62
N PHE A 67 11.36 6.28 16.41
CA PHE A 67 12.35 6.40 17.47
C PHE A 67 13.33 7.50 17.13
N TYR A 68 13.68 8.32 18.13
CA TYR A 68 14.77 9.28 18.01
C TYR A 68 15.59 9.34 19.30
N LYS A 69 16.91 9.13 19.21
CA LYS A 69 17.84 9.31 20.34
C LYS A 69 19.29 9.32 19.86
N ASN A 70 20.10 10.24 20.38
CA ASN A 70 21.55 10.31 20.13
C ASN A 70 21.87 10.23 18.63
N GLU A 71 21.26 11.10 17.81
CA GLU A 71 21.46 11.18 16.35
C GLU A 71 20.97 9.96 15.55
N TRP A 72 20.36 8.97 16.21
CA TRP A 72 19.69 7.86 15.54
C TRP A 72 18.21 8.15 15.38
N SER A 73 17.70 7.97 14.16
CA SER A 73 16.28 7.86 13.89
C SER A 73 15.92 6.47 13.39
N TRP A 74 14.75 5.97 13.77
CA TRP A 74 14.18 4.75 13.22
C TRP A 74 12.68 4.91 13.05
N ASP A 75 12.25 5.00 11.81
CA ASP A 75 10.86 5.22 11.41
C ASP A 75 10.34 3.95 10.75
N THR A 76 9.26 3.37 11.28
CA THR A 76 8.62 2.17 10.74
C THR A 76 7.13 2.40 10.57
N LYS A 77 6.63 2.23 9.36
CA LYS A 77 5.22 2.29 9.00
C LYS A 77 4.71 0.93 8.57
N ILE A 78 3.67 0.45 9.24
CA ILE A 78 2.96 -0.79 8.94
C ILE A 78 1.58 -0.42 8.43
N ILE A 79 1.23 -0.90 7.23
CA ILE A 79 -0.07 -0.67 6.60
C ILE A 79 -0.70 -2.04 6.35
N GLY A 80 -1.94 -2.22 6.82
CA GLY A 80 -2.78 -3.37 6.50
C GLY A 80 -4.09 -2.90 5.90
N SER A 81 -4.52 -3.48 4.79
CA SER A 81 -5.87 -3.24 4.27
C SER A 81 -6.49 -4.51 3.71
N PHE A 82 -7.79 -4.64 3.89
CA PHE A 82 -8.60 -5.68 3.31
C PHE A 82 -9.97 -5.15 2.95
N GLY A 83 -10.36 -5.33 1.69
CA GLY A 83 -11.60 -4.83 1.14
C GLY A 83 -12.28 -5.83 0.24
N VAL A 84 -13.61 -5.86 0.34
CA VAL A 84 -14.48 -6.70 -0.49
C VAL A 84 -15.62 -5.87 -1.08
N ASN A 85 -16.09 -6.29 -2.25
CA ASN A 85 -17.21 -5.70 -2.96
C ASN A 85 -18.14 -6.78 -3.50
N LYS A 86 -19.44 -6.57 -3.35
CA LYS A 86 -20.49 -7.42 -3.90
C LYS A 86 -21.35 -6.57 -4.82
N ASN A 87 -21.32 -6.90 -6.11
CA ASN A 87 -22.30 -6.37 -7.04
C ASN A 87 -23.53 -7.29 -7.12
N SER A 88 -24.67 -6.74 -7.55
CA SER A 88 -25.94 -7.46 -7.64
C SER A 88 -25.93 -8.57 -8.70
N ASP A 89 -25.22 -8.37 -9.81
CA ASP A 89 -25.28 -9.27 -10.96
C ASP A 89 -24.10 -10.25 -10.97
N SER A 90 -23.12 -10.01 -10.09
CA SER A 90 -22.02 -10.92 -9.79
C SER A 90 -22.48 -12.00 -8.81
N LYS A 91 -22.19 -13.27 -9.11
CA LYS A 91 -22.31 -14.40 -8.18
C LYS A 91 -21.29 -14.30 -7.05
N PHE A 92 -20.08 -13.83 -7.34
CA PHE A 92 -18.99 -13.81 -6.37
C PHE A 92 -18.89 -12.51 -5.56
N LEU A 93 -18.33 -12.64 -4.36
CA LEU A 93 -17.75 -11.53 -3.61
C LEU A 93 -16.33 -11.27 -4.17
N LYS A 94 -16.06 -10.04 -4.57
CA LYS A 94 -14.81 -9.64 -5.24
C LYS A 94 -13.89 -8.92 -4.25
N LYS A 95 -12.64 -9.37 -4.17
CA LYS A 95 -11.59 -8.69 -3.39
C LYS A 95 -11.24 -7.38 -4.10
N ILE A 96 -11.29 -6.27 -3.37
CA ILE A 96 -10.95 -4.93 -3.91
C ILE A 96 -9.72 -4.31 -3.24
N ASP A 97 -9.34 -4.80 -2.06
CA ASP A 97 -8.08 -4.46 -1.39
C ASP A 97 -7.59 -5.68 -0.59
N ASP A 98 -6.28 -5.86 -0.54
CA ASP A 98 -5.57 -6.89 0.23
C ASP A 98 -4.09 -6.57 0.17
N ARG A 99 -3.63 -5.83 1.16
CA ARG A 99 -2.25 -5.39 1.25
C ARG A 99 -1.75 -5.48 2.69
N ILE A 100 -0.51 -5.89 2.82
CA ILE A 100 0.31 -5.75 4.02
C ILE A 100 1.61 -5.10 3.54
N GLU A 101 1.91 -3.93 4.07
CA GLU A 101 3.12 -3.18 3.76
C GLU A 101 3.87 -2.84 5.05
N ILE A 102 5.18 -2.99 5.04
CA ILE A 102 6.07 -2.58 6.12
C ILE A 102 7.18 -1.76 5.47
N ASN A 103 7.26 -0.49 5.80
CA ASN A 103 8.33 0.40 5.35
C ASN A 103 9.11 0.83 6.59
N SER A 104 10.40 0.56 6.62
CA SER A 104 11.26 0.84 7.77
C SER A 104 12.51 1.54 7.29
N VAL A 105 12.86 2.65 7.93
CA VAL A 105 14.06 3.43 7.64
C VAL A 105 14.80 3.65 8.95
N ILE A 106 16.08 3.30 8.98
CA ILE A 106 17.00 3.65 10.04
C ILE A 106 17.99 4.68 9.50
N ALA A 107 18.24 5.74 10.26
CA ALA A 107 19.22 6.73 9.89
C ALA A 107 20.09 7.14 11.07
N LYS A 108 21.34 7.48 10.79
CA LYS A 108 22.28 8.05 11.76
C LYS A 108 22.87 9.32 11.20
N GLU A 109 22.61 10.44 11.88
CA GLU A 109 23.17 11.74 11.51
C GLU A 109 24.70 11.72 11.63
N PHE A 110 25.38 12.37 10.69
CA PHE A 110 26.84 12.53 10.73
C PHE A 110 27.29 13.97 10.47
N ILE A 111 26.48 14.77 9.76
CA ILE A 111 26.58 16.22 9.59
C ILE A 111 25.14 16.75 9.63
N ASP A 112 24.96 18.01 10.03
CA ASP A 112 23.65 18.69 10.01
C ASP A 112 22.88 18.41 8.71
N GLU A 113 21.61 17.99 8.84
CA GLU A 113 20.70 17.53 7.78
C GLU A 113 21.10 16.24 7.03
N PHE A 114 22.29 15.66 7.23
CA PHE A 114 22.79 14.47 6.52
C PHE A 114 22.98 13.25 7.43
N SER A 115 22.40 12.13 7.00
CA SER A 115 22.44 10.86 7.72
C SER A 115 22.86 9.70 6.83
N PHE A 116 23.60 8.73 7.38
CA PHE A 116 23.68 7.40 6.77
C PHE A 116 22.31 6.75 6.92
N SER A 117 21.81 6.10 5.87
CA SER A 117 20.50 5.47 5.87
C SER A 117 20.54 4.01 5.50
N GLY A 118 19.64 3.24 6.10
CA GLY A 118 19.27 1.90 5.69
C GLY A 118 17.75 1.82 5.63
N PHE A 119 17.20 1.11 4.65
CA PHE A 119 15.76 0.91 4.56
C PHE A 119 15.37 -0.53 4.23
N LEU A 120 14.17 -0.90 4.65
CA LEU A 120 13.46 -2.13 4.31
C LEU A 120 12.04 -1.74 3.86
N ASN A 121 11.66 -2.14 2.65
CA ASN A 121 10.29 -2.08 2.17
C ASN A 121 9.81 -3.50 1.90
N PHE A 122 8.75 -3.92 2.57
CA PHE A 122 8.10 -5.19 2.38
C PHE A 122 6.66 -4.97 1.96
N LYS A 123 6.19 -5.68 0.94
CA LYS A 123 4.82 -5.60 0.44
C LYS A 123 4.31 -6.97 0.03
N THR A 124 3.15 -7.34 0.53
CA THR A 124 2.51 -8.62 0.21
C THR A 124 0.99 -8.51 0.30
N GLN A 125 0.33 -9.59 -0.06
CA GLN A 125 -1.08 -9.88 0.17
C GLN A 125 -1.24 -11.18 0.97
N PHE A 126 -2.42 -11.42 1.53
CA PHE A 126 -2.69 -12.61 2.36
C PHE A 126 -3.90 -13.44 1.92
N ALA A 127 -4.89 -12.86 1.25
CA ALA A 127 -6.06 -13.59 0.76
C ALA A 127 -5.88 -14.05 -0.69
N ARG A 128 -6.63 -15.09 -1.07
CA ARG A 128 -6.67 -15.56 -2.46
C ARG A 128 -7.23 -14.47 -3.36
N GLY A 129 -6.52 -14.13 -4.44
CA GLY A 129 -7.00 -13.26 -5.50
C GLY A 129 -7.50 -14.07 -6.67
N PHE A 130 -8.56 -13.59 -7.31
CA PHE A 130 -9.19 -14.26 -8.44
C PHE A 130 -9.38 -13.29 -9.60
N GLN A 131 -9.21 -13.81 -10.81
CA GLN A 131 -9.70 -13.19 -12.02
C GLN A 131 -11.09 -13.76 -12.31
N TYR A 132 -12.04 -12.90 -12.64
CA TYR A 132 -13.43 -13.26 -12.89
C TYR A 132 -13.71 -13.15 -14.39
N SER A 133 -14.42 -14.12 -14.95
CA SER A 133 -14.81 -14.16 -16.36
C SER A 133 -16.16 -14.86 -16.51
N THR A 134 -16.73 -14.81 -17.70
CA THR A 134 -17.97 -15.52 -18.05
C THR A 134 -17.60 -16.77 -18.85
N SER A 135 -18.20 -17.92 -18.52
CA SER A 135 -18.01 -19.16 -19.28
C SER A 135 -18.78 -19.12 -20.61
N GLU A 136 -18.54 -20.09 -21.48
CA GLU A 136 -19.28 -20.23 -22.74
C GLU A 136 -20.78 -20.45 -22.52
N GLU A 137 -21.15 -21.07 -21.39
CA GLU A 137 -22.55 -21.27 -20.95
C GLU A 137 -23.18 -20.01 -20.33
N GLY A 138 -22.43 -18.91 -20.19
CA GLY A 138 -22.90 -17.65 -19.61
C GLY A 138 -22.76 -17.56 -18.09
N ASP A 139 -22.16 -18.55 -17.43
CA ASP A 139 -21.98 -18.54 -15.98
C ASP A 139 -20.77 -17.71 -15.55
N GLU A 140 -20.89 -16.96 -14.45
CA GLU A 140 -19.71 -16.31 -13.85
C GLU A 140 -18.80 -17.39 -13.23
N ILE A 141 -17.55 -17.41 -13.69
CA ILE A 141 -16.47 -18.27 -13.20
C ILE A 141 -15.32 -17.42 -12.63
N ARG A 142 -14.45 -18.06 -11.85
CA ARG A 142 -13.28 -17.40 -11.27
C ARG A 142 -12.06 -18.31 -11.30
N ASN A 143 -10.93 -17.75 -11.69
CA ASN A 143 -9.65 -18.44 -11.70
C ASN A 143 -8.73 -17.80 -10.66
N GLU A 144 -8.14 -18.62 -9.81
CA GLU A 144 -7.21 -18.14 -8.80
C GLU A 144 -5.95 -17.61 -9.47
N LYS A 145 -5.62 -16.35 -9.20
CA LYS A 145 -4.43 -15.69 -9.75
C LYS A 145 -3.36 -15.42 -8.71
N THR A 146 -3.73 -15.26 -7.44
CA THR A 146 -2.77 -14.89 -6.39
C THR A 146 -3.11 -15.55 -5.05
N ARG A 147 -2.12 -15.69 -4.17
CA ARG A 147 -2.25 -16.26 -2.81
C ARG A 147 -1.44 -15.46 -1.79
N ILE A 148 -1.53 -15.84 -0.52
CA ILE A 148 -0.65 -15.34 0.54
C ILE A 148 0.82 -15.39 0.10
N PHE A 149 1.54 -14.30 0.28
CA PHE A 149 2.95 -14.14 -0.12
C PHE A 149 3.25 -14.36 -1.61
N SER A 150 2.24 -14.25 -2.48
CA SER A 150 2.41 -14.45 -3.92
C SER A 150 1.63 -13.37 -4.69
N PRO A 151 2.23 -12.21 -4.94
CA PRO A 151 3.65 -11.88 -4.73
C PRO A 151 3.96 -11.38 -3.30
N ALA A 152 5.21 -11.57 -2.88
CA ALA A 152 5.83 -10.87 -1.76
C ALA A 152 7.09 -10.14 -2.26
N TYR A 153 7.07 -8.82 -2.16
CA TYR A 153 8.18 -7.94 -2.53
C TYR A 153 8.95 -7.57 -1.27
N THR A 154 10.27 -7.76 -1.30
CA THR A 154 11.19 -7.28 -0.26
C THR A 154 12.25 -6.43 -0.92
N GLN A 155 12.44 -5.20 -0.47
CA GLN A 155 13.48 -4.31 -0.93
C GLN A 155 14.29 -3.84 0.27
N LEU A 156 15.61 -3.90 0.14
CA LEU A 156 16.57 -3.50 1.16
C LEU A 156 17.56 -2.55 0.50
N GLY A 157 17.96 -1.49 1.18
CA GLY A 157 19.02 -0.64 0.65
C GLY A 157 19.72 0.19 1.68
N ALA A 158 20.90 0.68 1.32
CA ALA A 158 21.74 1.54 2.14
C ALA A 158 22.20 2.76 1.34
N GLY A 159 22.32 3.89 2.02
CA GLY A 159 22.49 5.17 1.35
C GLY A 159 22.78 6.36 2.25
N VAL A 160 22.50 7.54 1.68
CA VAL A 160 22.56 8.84 2.34
C VAL A 160 21.17 9.45 2.31
N TYR A 161 20.74 9.92 3.46
CA TYR A 161 19.47 10.59 3.67
C TYR A 161 19.74 12.05 4.01
N TRP A 162 19.18 12.96 3.22
CA TRP A 162 19.21 14.39 3.48
C TRP A 162 17.82 14.85 3.89
N LYS A 163 17.69 15.43 5.09
CA LYS A 163 16.41 15.92 5.63
C LYS A 163 16.59 17.32 6.16
N LYS A 164 15.99 18.28 5.42
CA LYS A 164 15.91 19.67 5.85
C LYS A 164 14.72 19.91 6.79
N SER A 165 13.61 19.21 6.56
CA SER A 165 12.43 19.25 7.43
C SER A 165 11.53 18.03 7.18
N ASN A 166 10.48 17.84 7.98
CA ASN A 166 9.45 16.83 7.66
C ASN A 166 8.75 17.08 6.32
N ALA A 167 8.76 18.32 5.83
CA ALA A 167 8.17 18.73 4.56
C ALA A 167 9.14 18.62 3.37
N LEU A 168 10.43 18.37 3.60
CA LEU A 168 11.43 18.24 2.52
C LEU A 168 12.56 17.27 2.92
N TRP A 169 12.61 16.13 2.23
CA TRP A 169 13.69 15.16 2.39
C TRP A 169 13.98 14.41 1.09
N VAL A 170 15.22 13.90 0.99
CA VAL A 170 15.71 13.07 -0.12
C VAL A 170 16.51 11.91 0.45
N ASN A 171 16.24 10.69 -0.03
CA ASN A 171 17.02 9.49 0.26
C ASN A 171 17.66 8.99 -1.02
N PHE A 172 18.98 8.86 -1.03
CA PHE A 172 19.75 8.28 -2.12
C PHE A 172 20.43 7.00 -1.66
N ALA A 173 20.02 5.86 -2.21
CA ALA A 173 20.52 4.54 -1.82
C ALA A 173 21.15 3.81 -3.03
N PRO A 174 22.47 3.96 -3.26
CA PRO A 174 23.16 3.36 -4.40
C PRO A 174 23.30 1.84 -4.29
N ILE A 175 23.14 1.28 -3.09
CA ILE A 175 23.20 -0.15 -2.84
C ILE A 175 21.79 -0.58 -2.46
N THR A 176 21.03 -1.06 -3.44
CA THR A 176 19.66 -1.54 -3.26
C THR A 176 19.52 -2.94 -3.83
N ALA A 177 18.90 -3.84 -3.06
CA ALA A 177 18.51 -5.18 -3.47
C ALA A 177 16.98 -5.30 -3.41
N ARG A 178 16.39 -5.97 -4.40
CA ARG A 178 14.97 -6.33 -4.41
C ARG A 178 14.83 -7.83 -4.64
N LEU A 179 13.98 -8.46 -3.85
CA LEU A 179 13.58 -9.85 -3.96
C LEU A 179 12.07 -9.92 -4.15
N ILE A 180 11.64 -10.56 -5.22
CA ILE A 180 10.25 -10.88 -5.50
C ILE A 180 10.10 -12.38 -5.25
N LEU A 181 9.15 -12.76 -4.40
CA LEU A 181 8.81 -14.16 -4.14
C LEU A 181 7.39 -14.44 -4.60
N VAL A 182 7.19 -15.60 -5.22
CA VAL A 182 5.89 -16.05 -5.71
C VAL A 182 5.67 -17.52 -5.44
N ASN A 183 4.42 -17.94 -5.42
CA ASN A 183 4.08 -19.36 -5.34
C ASN A 183 4.29 -20.01 -6.70
N LYS A 184 5.05 -21.11 -6.72
CA LYS A 184 5.41 -21.85 -7.94
C LYS A 184 4.19 -22.31 -8.76
N LYS A 185 3.02 -22.47 -8.13
CA LYS A 185 1.76 -22.78 -8.85
C LYS A 185 1.44 -21.76 -9.95
N PHE A 186 1.79 -20.49 -9.77
CA PHE A 186 1.45 -19.42 -10.72
C PHE A 186 2.54 -19.15 -11.76
N THR A 187 3.67 -19.84 -11.64
CA THR A 187 4.78 -19.78 -12.59
C THR A 187 5.02 -21.10 -13.28
N ASN A 188 4.31 -22.18 -12.92
CA ASN A 188 4.31 -23.39 -13.71
C ASN A 188 3.30 -23.20 -14.83
N ASP A 189 3.71 -23.46 -16.07
CA ASP A 189 2.86 -23.40 -17.26
C ASP A 189 2.56 -21.95 -17.71
N LEU A 190 3.55 -21.06 -17.60
CA LEU A 190 3.50 -19.76 -18.28
C LEU A 190 3.80 -19.94 -19.77
N ASP A 191 3.15 -19.13 -20.61
CA ASP A 191 3.43 -19.12 -22.05
C ASP A 191 4.82 -18.52 -22.34
N ASP A 192 5.37 -18.83 -23.52
CA ASP A 192 6.71 -18.36 -23.92
C ASP A 192 6.79 -16.82 -23.88
N GLY A 193 7.68 -16.31 -23.03
CA GLY A 193 7.89 -14.88 -22.83
C GLY A 193 6.98 -14.22 -21.80
N GLU A 194 6.07 -14.96 -21.18
CA GLU A 194 5.31 -14.48 -20.02
C GLU A 194 6.12 -14.59 -18.72
N ASP A 195 5.83 -13.69 -17.79
CA ASP A 195 6.31 -13.75 -16.42
C ASP A 195 5.15 -13.55 -15.43
N TYR A 196 5.34 -14.04 -14.21
CA TYR A 196 4.40 -13.80 -13.12
C TYR A 196 5.04 -12.82 -12.13
N PHE A 197 4.62 -11.55 -12.22
CA PHE A 197 5.21 -10.45 -11.46
C PHE A 197 6.74 -10.32 -11.65
N GLY A 198 7.20 -10.49 -12.88
CA GLY A 198 8.62 -10.49 -13.23
C GLY A 198 9.31 -11.83 -13.01
N VAL A 199 8.70 -12.81 -12.33
CA VAL A 199 9.31 -14.12 -12.09
C VAL A 199 9.11 -15.02 -13.30
N PRO A 200 10.18 -15.57 -13.90
CA PRO A 200 10.08 -16.42 -15.09
C PRO A 200 9.37 -17.77 -14.84
N ASP A 201 9.00 -18.44 -15.93
CA ASP A 201 8.44 -19.79 -15.92
C ASP A 201 9.31 -20.78 -15.11
N GLY A 202 8.63 -21.63 -14.33
CA GLY A 202 9.23 -22.64 -13.47
C GLY A 202 9.98 -22.11 -12.23
N GLN A 203 10.15 -20.80 -12.07
CA GLN A 203 10.87 -20.18 -10.94
C GLN A 203 9.90 -19.71 -9.85
N ASN A 204 10.41 -19.46 -8.64
CA ASN A 204 9.61 -18.98 -7.50
C ASN A 204 10.13 -17.65 -6.93
N SER A 205 11.17 -17.09 -7.54
CA SER A 205 11.80 -15.87 -7.06
C SER A 205 12.47 -15.12 -8.19
N ARG A 206 12.62 -13.80 -8.01
CA ARG A 206 13.46 -12.93 -8.84
C ARG A 206 14.22 -11.99 -7.94
N PHE A 207 15.52 -11.89 -8.16
CA PHE A 207 16.42 -11.02 -7.42
C PHE A 207 16.95 -9.93 -8.34
N GLU A 208 16.98 -8.69 -7.87
CA GLU A 208 17.42 -7.52 -8.62
C GLU A 208 18.36 -6.68 -7.76
N LEU A 209 19.41 -6.12 -8.38
CA LEU A 209 20.32 -5.16 -7.78
C LEU A 209 20.20 -3.83 -8.50
N GLY A 210 20.37 -2.73 -7.76
CA GLY A 210 20.30 -1.40 -8.35
C GLY A 210 20.47 -0.29 -7.32
N ALA A 211 19.91 0.87 -7.68
CA ALA A 211 19.92 2.06 -6.85
C ALA A 211 18.50 2.62 -6.70
N SER A 212 18.24 3.28 -5.59
CA SER A 212 16.95 3.90 -5.28
C SER A 212 17.11 5.37 -4.94
N VAL A 213 16.21 6.20 -5.45
CA VAL A 213 16.08 7.60 -5.05
C VAL A 213 14.63 7.87 -4.66
N SER A 214 14.44 8.35 -3.44
CA SER A 214 13.13 8.74 -2.92
C SER A 214 13.20 10.17 -2.43
N ALA A 215 12.20 10.98 -2.78
CA ALA A 215 12.13 12.35 -2.31
C ALA A 215 10.70 12.69 -1.89
N PHE A 216 10.58 13.57 -0.92
CA PHE A 216 9.31 14.12 -0.48
C PHE A 216 9.42 15.62 -0.39
N TYR A 217 8.39 16.30 -0.88
CA TYR A 217 8.25 17.74 -0.80
C TYR A 217 6.77 18.10 -0.62
N GLU A 218 6.44 18.74 0.50
CA GLU A 218 5.10 19.25 0.76
C GLU A 218 5.01 20.72 0.35
N PHE A 219 4.08 21.04 -0.56
CA PHE A 219 3.78 22.42 -0.96
C PHE A 219 2.30 22.72 -0.75
N ALA A 220 2.00 23.90 -0.18
CA ALA A 220 0.63 24.36 -0.01
C ALA A 220 0.19 25.16 -1.24
N LEU A 221 -0.73 24.61 -2.05
CA LEU A 221 -1.43 25.40 -3.06
C LEU A 221 -2.58 26.17 -2.43
N VAL A 222 -2.50 27.50 -2.45
CA VAL A 222 -3.60 28.37 -2.05
C VAL A 222 -4.37 28.80 -3.30
N TYR A 223 -5.48 28.12 -3.57
CA TYR A 223 -6.58 28.70 -4.37
C TYR A 223 -7.78 28.87 -3.44
N MET A 224 -8.47 30.01 -3.55
CA MET A 224 -9.62 30.36 -2.70
C MET A 224 -10.73 29.31 -2.78
N THR A 225 -10.71 28.34 -1.87
CA THR A 225 -11.81 27.69 -1.14
C THR A 225 -11.30 26.32 -0.64
N GLN A 226 -11.16 26.19 0.70
CA GLN A 226 -10.67 25.01 1.45
C GLN A 226 -9.19 24.62 1.27
N ILE A 227 -8.47 24.57 2.39
CA ILE A 227 -7.11 24.02 2.49
C ILE A 227 -7.24 22.49 2.36
N LEU A 228 -6.75 21.93 1.26
CA LEU A 228 -6.49 20.49 1.15
C LEU A 228 -4.97 20.31 1.02
N PRO A 229 -4.28 19.69 2.00
CA PRO A 229 -2.89 19.29 1.81
C PRO A 229 -2.81 18.22 0.72
N PHE A 230 -1.97 18.47 -0.29
CA PHE A 230 -1.69 17.53 -1.37
C PHE A 230 -0.36 16.83 -1.06
N ASN A 231 -0.40 15.51 -0.83
CA ASN A 231 0.78 14.72 -0.49
C ASN A 231 1.18 13.88 -1.71
N ASP A 232 2.21 14.30 -2.43
CA ASP A 232 2.82 13.49 -3.49
C ASP A 232 4.11 12.82 -3.00
N ILE A 233 4.15 11.48 -3.06
CA ILE A 233 5.37 10.69 -2.83
C ILE A 233 5.80 10.13 -4.18
N HIS A 234 6.91 10.64 -4.71
CA HIS A 234 7.56 10.05 -5.89
C HIS A 234 8.76 9.20 -5.45
N SER A 235 8.72 7.92 -5.79
CA SER A 235 9.86 7.01 -5.65
C SER A 235 10.25 6.49 -7.02
N TYR A 236 11.51 6.71 -7.40
CA TYR A 236 12.07 6.19 -8.65
C TYR A 236 13.14 5.16 -8.29
N ASN A 237 12.96 3.93 -8.77
CA ASN A 237 13.94 2.88 -8.60
C ASN A 237 14.56 2.57 -9.97
N LEU A 238 15.89 2.60 -10.05
CA LEU A 238 16.64 2.13 -11.22
C LEU A 238 17.21 0.75 -10.88
N PHE A 239 16.57 -0.30 -11.40
CA PHE A 239 17.12 -1.66 -11.34
C PHE A 239 17.84 -1.96 -12.65
N THR A 240 19.00 -2.58 -12.54
CA THR A 240 19.68 -3.21 -13.67
C THR A 240 19.29 -4.69 -13.67
N ALA A 241 18.71 -5.16 -14.78
CA ALA A 241 18.37 -6.56 -15.00
C ALA A 241 19.62 -7.42 -15.22
#